data_AF-A0A7J4R4V7-F1
#
_entry.id   AF-A0A7J4R4V7-F1
#
_cell.length_a   1.000
_cell.length_b   1.000
_cell.length_c   1.000
_cell.angle_alpha   90.00
_cell.angle_beta   90.00
_cell.angle_gamma   90.00
#
_symmetry.space_group_name_H-M   'P 1'
#
loop_
_entity.id
_entity.type
_entity.pdbx_description
1 polymer ?
#
loop_
_entity_poly.entity_id
_entity_poly.type
_entity_poly.pdbx_seq_one_letter_code
_entity_poly.pdbx_strand_id
1 'polypeptide(L)'
;MSGPKPRQSLPDFDPEETDEWLESIRSVVESHGVERARMLLHELMIEAKDLSIPIKPPSRTPYLNTISLDQQPPYPGDLEIEKKIQNSILWNAAVVVSDTNRRIDGIGGHISTYASSSTLYEVGFNHI
;
A
#
# COMPACT_ATOMS: atom_id res chain seq x y z
N MET A 1 9.47 -20.37 33.65
CA MET A 1 8.09 -20.14 33.15
C MET A 1 8.14 -20.33 31.63
N SER A 2 7.50 -21.37 31.11
CA SER A 2 7.56 -21.72 29.68
C SER A 2 6.67 -20.77 28.88
N GLY A 3 7.23 -20.09 27.88
CA GLY A 3 6.51 -19.21 26.97
C GLY A 3 5.51 -19.96 26.07
N PRO A 4 4.59 -19.25 25.40
CA PRO A 4 3.53 -19.89 24.62
C PRO A 4 4.13 -20.69 23.46
N LYS A 5 3.82 -22.00 23.41
CA LYS A 5 4.23 -22.90 22.32
C LYS A 5 3.60 -22.45 20.98
N PRO A 6 4.35 -22.46 19.87
CA PRO A 6 3.80 -22.08 18.57
C PRO A 6 2.69 -23.05 18.14
N ARG A 7 1.62 -22.49 17.58
CA ARG A 7 0.51 -23.26 16.98
C ARG A 7 0.87 -23.66 15.55
N GLN A 8 1.65 -24.73 15.38
CA GLN A 8 1.62 -25.55 14.16
C GLN A 8 2.25 -26.93 14.41
N SER A 9 1.48 -27.98 14.11
CA SER A 9 1.83 -29.39 14.27
C SER A 9 2.36 -29.95 12.95
N LEU A 10 3.56 -29.57 12.56
CA LEU A 10 4.42 -30.38 11.69
C LEU A 10 5.62 -30.81 12.55
N PRO A 11 6.14 -32.05 12.42
CA PRO A 11 7.38 -32.39 13.08
C PRO A 11 8.47 -31.46 12.55
N ASP A 12 9.02 -30.64 13.45
CA ASP A 12 10.20 -29.85 13.17
C ASP A 12 11.37 -30.81 12.98
N PHE A 13 11.98 -30.79 11.79
CA PHE A 13 13.08 -31.68 11.43
C PHE A 13 14.37 -31.28 12.16
N ASP A 14 14.51 -30.00 12.52
CA ASP A 14 15.65 -29.47 13.26
C ASP A 14 15.21 -28.39 14.27
N PRO A 15 14.81 -28.82 15.49
CA PRO A 15 14.39 -27.88 16.54
C PRO A 15 15.52 -26.96 17.03
N GLU A 16 16.79 -27.38 16.91
CA GLU A 16 17.93 -26.56 17.36
C GLU A 16 18.10 -25.37 16.41
N GLU A 17 18.05 -25.60 15.09
CA GLU A 17 18.07 -24.53 14.10
C GLU A 17 16.91 -23.55 14.33
N THR A 18 15.68 -24.05 14.54
CA THR A 18 14.52 -23.19 14.83
C THR A 18 14.75 -22.30 16.06
N ASP A 19 15.32 -22.84 17.14
CA ASP A 19 15.61 -22.08 18.35
C ASP A 19 16.70 -21.02 18.11
N GLU A 20 17.74 -21.32 17.31
CA GLU A 20 18.79 -20.35 16.94
C GLU A 20 18.23 -19.16 16.15
N TRP A 21 17.31 -19.40 15.21
CA TRP A 21 16.63 -18.33 14.46
C TRP A 21 15.75 -17.48 15.37
N LEU A 22 15.02 -18.09 16.30
CA LEU A 22 14.20 -17.38 17.27
C LEU A 22 15.05 -16.55 18.24
N GLU A 23 16.19 -17.07 18.69
CA GLU A 23 17.15 -16.36 19.54
C GLU A 23 17.77 -15.18 18.80
N SER A 24 18.12 -15.35 17.52
CA SER A 24 18.64 -14.28 16.67
C SER A 24 17.68 -13.09 16.58
N ILE A 25 16.37 -13.35 16.42
CA ILE A 25 15.35 -12.29 16.40
C ILE A 25 15.27 -11.59 17.77
N ARG A 26 15.29 -12.34 18.88
CA ARG A 26 15.28 -11.74 20.23
C ARG A 26 16.50 -10.87 20.46
N SER A 27 17.68 -11.35 20.07
CA SER A 27 18.94 -10.61 20.18
C SER A 27 18.89 -9.29 19.40
N VAL A 28 18.34 -9.28 18.18
CA VAL A 28 18.14 -8.04 17.41
C VAL A 28 17.22 -7.06 18.14
N VAL A 29 16.12 -7.54 18.71
CA VAL A 29 15.19 -6.68 19.47
C VAL A 29 15.90 -6.07 20.69
N GLU A 30 16.69 -6.85 21.42
CA GLU A 30 17.42 -6.39 22.59
C GLU A 30 18.53 -5.39 22.26
N SER A 31 19.27 -5.62 21.16
CA SER A 31 20.43 -4.81 20.78
C SER A 31 20.09 -3.58 19.93
N HIS A 32 19.09 -3.69 19.04
CA HIS A 32 18.79 -2.68 18.02
C HIS A 32 17.31 -2.22 18.04
N GLY A 33 16.47 -2.81 18.89
CA GLY A 33 15.07 -2.43 19.06
C GLY A 33 14.09 -3.07 18.07
N VAL A 34 12.79 -2.88 18.37
CA VAL A 34 11.67 -3.50 17.64
C VAL A 34 11.60 -3.05 16.17
N GLU A 35 11.90 -1.79 15.88
CA GLU A 35 11.83 -1.27 14.51
C GLU A 35 12.84 -1.96 13.57
N ARG A 36 14.05 -2.25 14.06
CA ARG A 36 15.06 -2.98 13.29
C ARG A 36 14.65 -4.42 13.05
N ALA A 37 14.13 -5.11 14.07
CA ALA A 37 13.62 -6.47 13.94
C ALA A 37 12.45 -6.54 12.93
N ARG A 38 11.53 -5.56 12.98
CA ARG A 38 10.42 -5.45 12.03
C ARG A 38 10.91 -5.28 10.59
N MET A 39 11.92 -4.43 10.37
CA MET A 39 12.54 -4.27 9.04
C MET A 39 13.16 -5.58 8.56
N LEU A 40 13.96 -6.26 9.40
CA LEU A 40 14.58 -7.54 9.03
C LEU A 40 13.57 -8.63 8.68
N LEU A 41 12.50 -8.76 9.47
CA LEU A 41 11.41 -9.70 9.17
C LEU A 41 10.72 -9.36 7.85
N HIS A 42 10.58 -8.08 7.51
CA HIS A 42 10.01 -7.66 6.23
C HIS A 42 10.91 -8.06 5.05
N GLU A 43 12.22 -7.82 5.15
CA GLU A 43 13.19 -8.26 4.14
C GLU A 43 13.20 -9.79 3.96
N LEU A 44 13.14 -10.55 5.06
CA LEU A 44 13.03 -12.02 5.00
C LEU A 44 11.75 -12.49 4.29
N MET A 45 10.64 -11.79 4.48
CA MET A 45 9.39 -12.09 3.77
C MET A 45 9.46 -11.78 2.27
N ILE A 46 10.21 -10.74 1.88
CA ILE A 46 10.49 -10.43 0.46
C ILE A 46 11.36 -11.55 -0.13
N GLU A 47 12.46 -11.91 0.53
CA GLU A 47 13.35 -12.98 0.08
C GLU A 47 12.61 -14.32 -0.05
N ALA A 48 11.76 -14.67 0.92
CA ALA A 48 10.94 -15.87 0.85
C ALA A 48 9.99 -15.89 -0.35
N LYS A 49 9.45 -14.72 -0.74
CA LYS A 49 8.62 -14.58 -1.94
C LYS A 49 9.45 -14.80 -3.21
N ASP A 50 10.65 -14.24 -3.28
CA ASP A 50 11.55 -14.40 -4.43
C ASP A 50 12.02 -15.86 -4.58
N LEU A 51 12.21 -16.56 -3.46
CA LEU A 51 12.48 -18.00 -3.39
C LEU A 51 11.23 -18.88 -3.60
N SER A 52 10.07 -18.29 -3.91
CA SER A 52 8.79 -19.00 -4.10
C SER A 52 8.35 -19.87 -2.92
N ILE A 53 8.75 -19.50 -1.70
CA ILE A 53 8.34 -20.19 -0.47
C ILE A 53 6.88 -19.79 -0.16
N PRO A 54 5.95 -20.75 -0.04
CA PRO A 54 4.53 -20.46 0.13
C PRO A 54 4.22 -20.03 1.58
N ILE A 55 4.40 -18.75 1.88
CA ILE A 55 4.03 -18.14 3.16
C ILE A 55 2.72 -17.36 2.98
N LYS A 56 1.78 -17.50 3.93
CA LYS A 56 0.60 -16.62 3.93
C LYS A 56 1.06 -15.17 4.12
N PRO A 57 0.75 -14.26 3.19
CA PRO A 57 1.17 -12.87 3.36
C PRO A 57 0.54 -12.30 4.64
N PRO A 58 1.26 -11.41 5.35
CA PRO A 58 0.70 -10.74 6.52
C PRO A 58 -0.56 -9.97 6.11
N SER A 59 -1.54 -9.89 7.01
CA SER A 59 -2.76 -9.11 6.79
C SER A 59 -2.50 -7.59 6.70
N ARG A 60 -1.28 -7.16 7.08
CA ARG A 60 -0.81 -5.77 7.02
C ARG A 60 0.55 -5.72 6.34
N THR A 61 0.61 -4.99 5.24
CA THR A 61 1.87 -4.59 4.58
C THR A 61 2.35 -3.26 5.17
N PRO A 62 3.62 -2.87 4.96
CA PRO A 62 4.07 -1.53 5.29
C PRO A 62 3.22 -0.44 4.60
N TYR A 63 3.24 0.76 5.17
CA TYR A 63 2.58 1.94 4.59
C TYR A 63 3.43 2.53 3.45
N LEU A 64 3.62 1.71 2.40
CA LEU A 64 4.39 1.98 1.19
C LEU A 64 3.59 1.50 -0.03
N ASN A 65 4.00 1.92 -1.23
CA ASN A 65 3.39 1.44 -2.48
C ASN A 65 3.67 -0.06 -2.66
N THR A 66 2.65 -0.81 -3.09
CA THR A 66 2.77 -2.25 -3.35
C THR A 66 3.62 -2.58 -4.58
N ILE A 67 3.64 -1.68 -5.58
CA ILE A 67 4.45 -1.81 -6.80
C ILE A 67 5.67 -0.89 -6.67
N SER A 68 6.87 -1.44 -6.81
CA SER A 68 8.12 -0.69 -6.77
C SER A 68 8.38 0.07 -8.07
N LEU A 69 9.32 1.02 -8.06
CA LEU A 69 9.65 1.84 -9.24
C LEU A 69 10.22 1.00 -10.41
N ASP A 70 11.00 -0.04 -10.10
CA ASP A 70 11.56 -0.98 -11.06
C ASP A 70 10.49 -1.91 -11.70
N GLN A 71 9.39 -2.15 -10.99
CA GLN A 71 8.24 -2.92 -11.48
C GLN A 71 7.16 -2.04 -12.11
N GLN A 72 7.29 -0.71 -12.05
CA GLN A 72 6.31 0.21 -12.58
C GLN A 72 6.37 0.22 -14.12
N PRO A 73 5.26 -0.10 -14.82
CA PRO A 73 5.24 -0.02 -16.27
C PRO A 73 5.34 1.44 -16.75
N PRO A 74 5.86 1.69 -17.96
CA PRO A 74 5.78 3.00 -18.59
C PRO A 74 4.33 3.49 -18.66
N TYR A 75 4.11 4.79 -18.40
CA TYR A 75 2.78 5.37 -18.51
C TYR A 75 2.33 5.37 -19.99
N PRO A 76 1.10 4.91 -20.31
CA PRO A 76 0.66 4.74 -21.70
C PRO A 76 0.24 6.03 -22.41
N GLY A 77 -0.04 7.11 -21.67
CA GLY A 77 -0.60 8.36 -22.19
C GLY A 77 0.35 9.55 -22.21
N ASP A 78 -0.20 10.71 -22.59
CA ASP A 78 0.49 12.00 -22.55
C ASP A 78 0.03 12.79 -21.32
N LEU A 79 0.90 12.84 -20.31
CA LEU A 79 0.61 13.50 -19.04
C LEU A 79 0.33 15.01 -19.18
N GLU A 80 0.91 15.69 -20.17
CA GLU A 80 0.70 17.13 -20.38
C GLU A 80 -0.68 17.41 -20.98
N ILE A 81 -1.12 16.56 -21.92
CA ILE A 81 -2.46 16.65 -22.50
C ILE A 81 -3.52 16.26 -21.45
N GLU A 82 -3.32 15.13 -20.76
CA GLU A 82 -4.26 14.64 -19.75
C GLU A 82 -4.44 15.64 -18.62
N LYS A 83 -3.36 16.28 -18.16
CA LYS A 83 -3.44 17.34 -17.14
C LYS A 83 -4.28 18.55 -17.60
N LYS A 84 -4.18 18.95 -18.87
CA LYS A 84 -5.02 20.04 -19.43
C LYS A 84 -6.49 19.65 -19.46
N ILE A 85 -6.79 18.41 -19.85
CA ILE A 85 -8.14 17.85 -19.87
C ILE A 85 -8.70 17.82 -18.44
N GLN A 86 -7.97 17.21 -17.50
CA GLN A 86 -8.36 17.11 -16.09
C GLN A 86 -8.63 18.50 -15.47
N ASN A 87 -7.77 19.48 -15.72
CA ASN A 87 -7.97 20.86 -15.22
C ASN A 87 -9.25 21.49 -15.77
N SER A 88 -9.57 21.25 -17.04
CA SER A 88 -10.80 21.75 -17.66
C SER A 88 -12.04 21.09 -17.04
N ILE A 89 -11.96 19.79 -16.77
CA ILE A 89 -13.04 19.03 -16.13
C ILE A 89 -13.24 19.52 -14.68
N LEU A 90 -12.18 19.68 -13.91
CA LEU A 90 -12.23 20.21 -12.54
C LEU A 90 -12.82 21.62 -12.49
N TRP A 91 -12.43 22.48 -13.44
CA TRP A 91 -13.00 23.83 -13.56
C TRP A 91 -14.51 23.78 -13.82
N ASN A 92 -14.94 22.98 -14.79
CA ASN A 92 -16.36 22.82 -15.11
C ASN A 92 -17.15 22.26 -13.92
N ALA A 93 -16.61 21.27 -13.22
CA ALA A 93 -17.24 20.70 -12.02
C ALA A 93 -17.44 21.76 -10.93
N ALA A 94 -16.41 22.56 -10.65
CA ALA A 94 -16.49 23.65 -9.66
C ALA A 94 -17.50 24.73 -10.09
N VAL A 95 -17.50 25.11 -11.37
CA VAL A 95 -18.41 26.12 -11.91
C VAL A 95 -19.86 25.66 -11.84
N VAL A 96 -20.17 24.42 -12.23
CA VAL A 96 -21.55 23.90 -12.19
C VAL A 96 -22.09 23.92 -10.76
N VAL A 97 -21.32 23.44 -9.78
CA VAL A 97 -21.74 23.44 -8.38
C VAL A 97 -21.88 24.87 -7.84
N SER A 98 -20.91 25.74 -8.11
CA SER A 98 -20.92 27.12 -7.63
C SER A 98 -22.08 27.94 -8.22
N ASP A 99 -22.30 27.85 -9.54
CA ASP A 99 -23.36 28.56 -10.22
C ASP A 99 -24.75 28.07 -9.79
N THR A 100 -24.91 26.75 -9.59
CA THR A 100 -26.19 26.20 -9.14
C THR A 100 -26.51 26.66 -7.71
N ASN A 101 -25.54 26.65 -6.80
CA ASN A 101 -25.74 27.16 -5.44
C ASN A 101 -26.04 28.67 -5.40
N ARG A 102 -25.58 29.44 -6.39
CA ARG A 102 -25.95 30.86 -6.53
C ARG A 102 -27.39 31.06 -7.00
N ARG A 103 -27.91 30.14 -7.84
CA ARG A 103 -29.24 30.27 -8.46
C ARG A 103 -30.37 29.65 -7.63
N ILE A 104 -30.06 28.60 -6.88
CA ILE A 104 -31.05 27.79 -6.15
C ILE A 104 -30.54 27.59 -4.72
N ASP A 105 -31.22 28.25 -3.77
CA ASP A 105 -30.91 28.12 -2.35
C ASP A 105 -31.14 26.67 -1.88
N GLY A 106 -30.19 26.14 -1.11
CA GLY A 106 -30.32 24.84 -0.44
C GLY A 106 -30.07 23.61 -1.32
N ILE A 107 -29.69 23.76 -2.59
CA ILE A 107 -29.39 22.61 -3.48
C ILE A 107 -28.12 21.85 -3.08
N GLY A 108 -27.09 22.55 -2.60
CA GLY A 108 -25.83 21.98 -2.15
C GLY A 108 -24.90 21.50 -3.29
N GLY A 109 -24.00 20.56 -2.96
CA GLY A 109 -23.04 19.96 -3.89
C GLY A 109 -21.61 19.90 -3.34
N HIS A 110 -20.86 18.85 -3.70
CA HIS A 110 -19.50 18.60 -3.19
C HIS A 110 -18.44 18.80 -4.28
N ILE A 111 -17.59 19.81 -4.10
CA ILE A 111 -16.45 20.06 -5.00
C ILE A 111 -15.24 19.23 -4.56
N SER A 112 -14.97 19.19 -3.25
CA SER A 112 -13.77 18.55 -2.67
C SER A 112 -13.70 17.04 -2.92
N THR A 113 -14.84 16.34 -2.83
CA THR A 113 -14.91 14.88 -3.03
C THR A 113 -14.50 14.48 -4.44
N TYR A 114 -14.98 15.20 -5.45
CA TYR A 114 -14.58 14.92 -6.83
C TYR A 114 -13.13 15.34 -7.07
N ALA A 115 -12.72 16.51 -6.58
CA ALA A 115 -11.35 16.99 -6.74
C ALA A 115 -10.31 15.99 -6.20
N SER A 116 -10.53 15.41 -5.01
CA SER A 116 -9.59 14.47 -4.39
C SER A 116 -9.47 13.12 -5.09
N SER A 117 -10.48 12.73 -5.87
CA SER A 117 -10.53 11.44 -6.59
C SER A 117 -10.40 11.58 -8.10
N SER A 118 -10.34 12.81 -8.64
CA SER A 118 -10.37 13.08 -10.07
C SER A 118 -9.29 12.34 -10.86
N THR A 119 -8.04 12.33 -10.39
CA THR A 119 -6.94 11.64 -11.09
C THR A 119 -7.20 10.14 -11.25
N LEU A 120 -7.82 9.50 -10.25
CA LEU A 120 -8.18 8.08 -10.33
C LEU A 120 -9.20 7.83 -11.44
N TYR A 121 -10.22 8.69 -11.56
CA TYR A 121 -11.20 8.61 -12.62
C TYR A 121 -10.60 8.91 -14.00
N GLU A 122 -9.74 9.92 -14.12
CA GLU A 122 -9.10 10.26 -15.40
C GLU A 122 -8.23 9.12 -15.92
N VAL A 123 -7.44 8.47 -15.06
CA VAL A 123 -6.67 7.28 -15.47
C VAL A 123 -7.61 6.18 -15.95
N GLY A 124 -8.72 5.94 -15.23
CA GLY A 124 -9.75 4.98 -15.63
C GLY A 124 -10.40 5.31 -16.98
N PHE A 125 -10.80 6.56 -17.22
CA PHE A 125 -11.44 6.97 -18.46
C PHE A 125 -10.52 6.90 -19.68
N ASN A 126 -9.23 7.12 -19.51
CA ASN A 126 -8.28 7.15 -20.63
C ASN A 126 -7.67 5.77 -20.95
N HIS A 127 -7.52 4.89 -19.95
CA HIS A 127 -6.62 3.72 -20.07
C HIS A 127 -7.20 2.36 -19.61
N ILE A 128 -8.46 2.29 -19.16
CA ILE A 128 -9.13 1.06 -18.70
C ILE A 128 -10.42 0.81 -19.49
#